data_AF-A0A9P5XX41-F1
#
_entry.id   AF-A0A9P5XX41-F1
#
_cell.length_a   1.000
_cell.length_b   1.000
_cell.length_c   1.000
_cell.angle_alpha   90.00
_cell.angle_beta   90.00
_cell.angle_gamma   90.00
#
_symmetry.space_group_name_H-M   'P 1'
#
loop_
_entity.id
_entity.type
_entity.pdbx_description
1 polymer ?
#
loop_
_entity_poly.entity_id
_entity_poly.type
_entity_poly.pdbx_seq_one_letter_code
_entity_poly.pdbx_strand_id
1 'polypeptide(L)'
;MRLFAIFSVVVVAISGVVSTPVEIDLTSILGTNLASSNSYGAPLAPWKYGSVPGWYYGNYPERHRNIRCLKGWICKFLSWFPWLVQCPKPPHIPPPTSDGYTQTFANLTGATQAGDYMTYGLVDTIKDCKTMCNSVAGCKFANSYHDVNGKDGSTQLTCSLFATCHTASDATNTGGQTQPDGSIDYITSSDGWCKD
;
A
#
# COMPACT_ATOMS: atom_id res chain seq x y z
N MET A 1 -77.94 -15.77 4.50
CA MET A 1 -77.05 -14.96 3.64
C MET A 1 -75.78 -14.64 4.39
N ARG A 2 -74.61 -15.04 3.84
CA ARG A 2 -73.32 -14.31 3.83
C ARG A 2 -72.66 -13.99 5.20
N LEU A 3 -71.37 -14.16 5.48
CA LEU A 3 -70.13 -14.49 4.77
C LEU A 3 -69.11 -14.81 5.89
N PHE A 4 -68.33 -15.89 5.78
CA PHE A 4 -67.17 -16.10 6.65
C PHE A 4 -66.04 -15.17 6.21
N ALA A 5 -65.52 -14.33 7.11
CA ALA A 5 -64.37 -13.48 6.86
C ALA A 5 -63.09 -14.29 7.01
N ILE A 6 -62.38 -14.52 5.89
CA ILE A 6 -61.06 -15.12 5.85
C ILE A 6 -60.05 -14.00 6.14
N PHE A 7 -59.29 -14.12 7.24
CA PHE A 7 -58.12 -13.27 7.49
C PHE A 7 -56.94 -13.79 6.67
N SER A 8 -56.59 -13.08 5.59
CA SER A 8 -55.38 -13.33 4.81
C SER A 8 -54.15 -12.83 5.57
N VAL A 9 -53.25 -13.73 5.96
CA VAL A 9 -51.92 -13.38 6.47
C VAL A 9 -51.06 -12.98 5.26
N VAL A 10 -50.72 -11.69 5.16
CA VAL A 10 -49.73 -11.21 4.18
C VAL A 10 -48.35 -11.55 4.75
N VAL A 11 -47.73 -12.61 4.21
CA VAL A 11 -46.32 -12.91 4.44
C VAL A 11 -45.52 -11.91 3.60
N VAL A 12 -44.88 -10.94 4.26
CA VAL A 12 -43.89 -10.09 3.60
C VAL A 12 -42.67 -10.96 3.32
N ALA A 13 -42.54 -11.41 2.07
CA ALA A 13 -41.30 -11.97 1.57
C ALA A 13 -40.25 -10.85 1.60
N ILE A 14 -39.31 -10.93 2.54
CA ILE A 14 -38.13 -10.08 2.56
C ILE A 14 -37.30 -10.51 1.36
N SER A 15 -37.49 -9.84 0.23
CA SER A 15 -36.58 -9.97 -0.90
C SER A 15 -35.21 -9.56 -0.38
N GLY A 16 -34.31 -10.55 -0.22
CA GLY A 16 -32.92 -10.31 0.09
C GLY A 16 -32.36 -9.38 -0.97
N VAL A 17 -32.21 -8.10 -0.63
CA VAL A 17 -31.42 -7.19 -1.44
C VAL A 17 -30.00 -7.68 -1.27
N VAL A 18 -29.48 -8.39 -2.27
CA VAL A 18 -28.04 -8.61 -2.38
C VAL A 18 -27.45 -7.21 -2.43
N SER A 19 -26.87 -6.77 -1.33
CA SER A 19 -26.11 -5.53 -1.30
C SER A 19 -24.94 -5.74 -2.24
N THR A 20 -25.08 -5.37 -3.51
CA THR A 20 -23.93 -5.13 -4.37
C THR A 20 -23.09 -4.12 -3.60
N PRO A 21 -21.85 -4.43 -3.18
CA PRO A 21 -21.00 -3.43 -2.57
C PRO A 21 -20.97 -2.26 -3.54
N VAL A 22 -21.37 -1.08 -3.07
CA VAL A 22 -21.23 0.14 -3.86
C VAL A 22 -19.73 0.25 -4.09
N GLU A 23 -19.29 -0.03 -5.31
CA GLU A 23 -17.94 0.21 -5.75
C GLU A 23 -17.81 1.73 -5.82
N ILE A 24 -17.49 2.34 -4.67
CA ILE A 24 -17.25 3.78 -4.62
C ILE A 24 -16.03 4.00 -5.49
N ASP A 25 -16.25 4.56 -6.68
CA ASP A 25 -15.17 4.95 -7.58
C ASP A 25 -14.42 6.16 -7.00
N LEU A 26 -13.51 5.83 -6.09
CA LEU A 26 -12.65 6.76 -5.38
C LEU A 26 -11.65 7.42 -6.33
N THR A 27 -11.51 6.98 -7.58
CA THR A 27 -10.72 7.72 -8.57
C THR A 27 -11.32 9.10 -8.83
N SER A 28 -12.63 9.30 -8.67
CA SER A 28 -13.24 10.62 -8.84
C SER A 28 -12.87 11.63 -7.74
N ILE A 29 -12.63 11.16 -6.52
CA ILE A 29 -12.36 12.00 -5.32
C ILE A 29 -10.87 12.06 -5.02
N LEU A 30 -10.23 10.90 -5.07
CA LEU A 30 -8.84 10.69 -4.75
C LEU A 30 -7.99 10.54 -5.99
N GLY A 31 -8.51 10.72 -7.22
CA GLY A 31 -7.79 10.72 -8.51
C GLY A 31 -6.94 9.48 -8.82
N THR A 32 -6.93 8.47 -7.96
CA THR A 32 -6.21 7.20 -8.06
C THR A 32 -6.98 6.15 -7.25
N ASN A 33 -7.08 4.94 -7.77
CA ASN A 33 -7.74 3.85 -7.08
C ASN A 33 -6.79 3.29 -6.00
N LEU A 34 -7.11 3.54 -4.73
CA LEU A 34 -6.37 3.07 -3.56
C LEU A 34 -7.00 1.82 -2.93
N ALA A 35 -7.78 1.04 -3.69
CA ALA A 35 -8.24 -0.27 -3.25
C ALA A 35 -7.11 -1.30 -3.33
N SER A 36 -7.23 -2.37 -2.54
CA SER A 36 -6.31 -3.52 -2.59
C SER A 36 -6.26 -4.18 -3.97
N SER A 37 -7.38 -4.17 -4.70
CA SER A 37 -7.48 -4.69 -6.08
C SER A 37 -6.59 -3.97 -7.10
N ASN A 38 -6.18 -2.74 -6.79
CA ASN A 38 -5.26 -1.96 -7.61
C ASN A 38 -3.89 -1.78 -6.94
N SER A 39 -3.52 -2.69 -6.02
CA SER A 39 -2.27 -2.61 -5.26
C SER A 39 -2.07 -1.22 -4.66
N TYR A 40 -3.14 -0.63 -4.12
CA TYR A 40 -3.14 0.68 -3.48
C TYR A 40 -2.55 1.81 -4.35
N GLY A 41 -2.74 1.73 -5.68
CA GLY A 41 -2.24 2.72 -6.64
C GLY A 41 -0.96 2.30 -7.37
N ALA A 42 -0.37 1.14 -7.04
CA ALA A 42 0.85 0.61 -7.64
C ALA A 42 0.64 -0.80 -8.24
N PRO A 43 -0.20 -0.96 -9.29
CA PRO A 43 -0.55 -2.29 -9.84
C PRO A 43 0.64 -3.03 -10.46
N LEU A 44 1.69 -2.32 -10.87
CA LEU A 44 2.94 -2.90 -11.34
C LEU A 44 3.97 -2.88 -10.20
N ALA A 45 4.57 -4.04 -9.92
CA ALA A 45 5.64 -4.17 -8.95
C ALA A 45 6.87 -3.31 -9.34
N PRO A 46 7.69 -2.87 -8.38
CA PRO A 46 8.72 -1.84 -8.63
C PRO A 46 9.82 -2.28 -9.60
N TRP A 47 10.04 -3.59 -9.79
CA TRP A 47 10.98 -4.15 -10.77
C TRP A 47 10.40 -4.26 -12.19
N LYS A 48 9.13 -3.92 -12.40
CA LYS A 48 8.50 -3.93 -13.72
C LYS A 48 8.69 -2.59 -14.42
N TYR A 49 8.94 -2.65 -15.72
CA TYR A 49 9.00 -1.47 -16.58
C TYR A 49 7.68 -0.68 -16.51
N GLY A 50 7.79 0.64 -16.44
CA GLY A 50 6.64 1.54 -16.33
C GLY A 50 5.93 1.54 -14.97
N SER A 51 6.51 0.91 -13.94
CA SER A 51 5.96 0.96 -12.59
C SER A 51 6.07 2.36 -11.98
N VAL A 52 4.98 2.81 -11.37
CA VAL A 52 4.90 4.07 -10.64
C VAL A 52 4.52 3.82 -9.18
N PRO A 53 5.10 4.57 -8.21
CA PRO A 53 4.75 4.43 -6.81
C PRO A 53 3.29 4.83 -6.60
N GLY A 54 2.58 4.09 -5.74
CA GLY A 54 1.16 4.36 -5.50
C GLY A 54 0.94 5.63 -4.69
N TRP A 55 1.85 5.90 -3.75
CA TRP A 55 1.76 7.03 -2.84
C TRP A 55 3.11 7.35 -2.17
N TYR A 56 3.15 8.53 -1.56
CA TYR A 56 4.27 9.04 -0.78
C TYR A 56 3.84 9.22 0.68
N TYR A 57 4.70 8.79 1.61
CA TYR A 57 4.53 9.05 3.04
C TYR A 57 5.82 9.54 3.67
N GLY A 58 5.85 10.84 3.94
CA GLY A 58 6.97 11.52 4.57
C GLY A 58 6.62 12.98 4.86
N ASN A 59 7.62 13.76 5.21
CA ASN A 59 7.48 15.12 5.74
C ASN A 59 7.48 16.22 4.68
N TYR A 60 7.82 15.90 3.42
CA TYR A 60 8.02 16.88 2.36
C TYR A 60 7.14 16.62 1.12
N PRO A 61 5.80 16.54 1.26
CA PRO A 61 4.91 16.23 0.14
C PRO A 61 5.00 17.21 -1.03
N GLU A 62 5.37 18.45 -0.78
CA GLU A 62 5.56 19.49 -1.80
C GLU A 62 6.66 19.17 -2.82
N ARG A 63 7.59 18.28 -2.45
CA ARG A 63 8.66 17.79 -3.34
C ARG A 63 8.21 16.67 -4.28
N HIS A 64 7.03 16.09 -4.02
CA HIS A 64 6.49 14.93 -4.75
C HIS A 64 5.13 15.27 -5.36
N ARG A 65 5.08 16.34 -6.16
CA ARG A 65 3.81 16.87 -6.70
C ARG A 65 3.00 15.88 -7.56
N ASN A 66 3.67 14.89 -8.13
CA ASN A 66 3.07 13.88 -9.01
C ASN A 66 2.69 12.59 -8.27
N ILE A 67 3.02 12.46 -6.98
CA ILE A 67 2.72 11.28 -6.17
C ILE A 67 1.78 11.69 -5.05
N ARG A 68 0.73 10.91 -4.81
CA ARG A 68 -0.24 11.27 -3.76
C ARG A 68 0.38 11.12 -2.38
N CYS A 69 0.35 12.20 -1.60
CA CYS A 69 0.70 12.12 -0.20
C CYS A 69 -0.52 11.75 0.66
N LEU A 70 -0.40 10.65 1.41
CA LEU A 70 -1.41 10.23 2.38
C LEU A 70 -1.25 11.00 3.71
N LYS A 71 -1.56 12.31 3.69
CA LYS A 71 -1.60 13.19 4.88
C LYS A 71 -2.83 14.11 4.86
N GLY A 72 -3.13 14.70 6.02
CA GLY A 72 -4.13 15.77 6.15
C GLY A 72 -5.57 15.31 5.93
N TRP A 73 -6.31 16.02 5.07
CA TRP A 73 -7.75 15.81 4.88
C TRP A 73 -8.07 14.45 4.23
N ILE A 74 -7.18 13.93 3.36
CA ILE A 74 -7.30 12.59 2.77
C ILE A 74 -7.38 11.53 3.86
N CYS A 75 -6.59 11.67 4.94
CA CYS A 75 -6.60 10.74 6.06
C CYS A 75 -7.85 10.78 6.91
N LYS A 76 -8.48 11.96 7.04
CA LYS A 76 -9.78 12.07 7.71
C LYS A 76 -10.85 11.34 6.90
N PHE A 77 -10.82 11.51 5.58
CA PHE A 77 -11.76 10.84 4.68
C PHE A 77 -11.58 9.31 4.68
N LEU A 78 -10.35 8.81 4.51
CA LEU A 78 -10.05 7.37 4.50
C LEU A 78 -10.41 6.66 5.82
N SER A 79 -10.41 7.37 6.94
CA SER A 79 -10.81 6.81 8.23
C SER A 79 -12.29 6.40 8.31
N TRP A 80 -13.14 6.93 7.41
CA TRP A 80 -14.56 6.56 7.34
C TRP A 80 -14.79 5.25 6.56
N PHE A 81 -13.77 4.79 5.82
CA PHE A 81 -13.85 3.64 4.93
C PHE A 81 -12.77 2.61 5.30
N PRO A 82 -12.99 1.76 6.32
CA PRO A 82 -11.98 0.87 6.89
C PRO A 82 -11.44 -0.20 5.93
N TRP A 83 -12.09 -0.42 4.79
CA TRP A 83 -11.67 -1.36 3.73
C TRP A 83 -10.67 -0.76 2.72
N LEU A 84 -10.39 0.54 2.79
CA LEU A 84 -9.37 1.21 1.98
C LEU A 84 -8.01 1.27 2.70
N VAL A 85 -6.97 1.69 1.98
CA VAL A 85 -5.69 2.05 2.62
C VAL A 85 -5.98 3.02 3.76
N GLN A 86 -5.53 2.65 4.95
CA GLN A 86 -5.58 3.58 6.07
C GLN A 86 -4.38 4.51 5.93
N CYS A 87 -4.53 5.78 6.26
CA CYS A 87 -3.34 6.61 6.34
C CYS A 87 -2.41 6.06 7.41
N PRO A 88 -1.10 5.98 7.15
CA PRO A 88 -0.14 5.65 8.18
C PRO A 88 -0.27 6.66 9.33
N LYS A 89 -0.57 6.16 10.53
CA LYS A 89 -0.62 6.97 11.75
C LYS A 89 0.62 6.66 12.58
N PRO A 90 1.38 7.66 13.04
CA PRO A 90 2.37 7.45 14.07
C PRO A 90 1.67 6.83 15.30
N PRO A 91 2.27 5.85 15.98
CA PRO A 91 1.70 5.31 17.22
C PRO A 91 1.51 6.45 18.24
N HIS A 92 0.30 6.55 18.81
CA HIS A 92 -0.06 7.52 19.86
C HIS A 92 0.38 7.09 21.27
N ILE A 93 0.91 5.86 21.39
CA ILE A 93 1.37 5.25 22.63
C ILE A 93 2.90 5.38 22.66
N PRO A 94 3.53 5.60 23.85
CA PRO A 94 4.98 5.53 23.96
C PRO A 94 5.51 4.27 23.27
N PRO A 95 6.62 4.37 22.53
CA PRO A 95 7.08 3.27 21.70
C PRO A 95 7.24 2.02 22.57
N PRO A 96 6.60 0.89 22.20
CA PRO A 96 6.93 -0.38 22.81
C PRO A 96 8.44 -0.63 22.69
N THR A 97 8.98 -1.48 23.57
CA THR A 97 10.41 -1.84 23.56
C THR A 97 10.89 -2.45 22.23
N SER A 98 9.98 -2.91 21.38
CA SER A 98 10.19 -3.33 19.99
C SER A 98 9.15 -2.64 19.09
N ASP A 99 9.51 -2.31 17.85
CA ASP A 99 8.58 -1.75 16.85
C ASP A 99 7.71 -2.81 16.16
N GLY A 100 7.82 -4.08 16.58
CA GLY A 100 7.06 -5.21 16.04
C GLY A 100 7.61 -5.77 14.73
N TYR A 101 8.88 -5.47 14.42
CA TYR A 101 9.55 -5.96 13.23
C TYR A 101 10.89 -6.61 13.56
N THR A 102 11.16 -7.73 12.90
CA THR A 102 12.46 -8.41 12.87
C THR A 102 13.16 -8.14 11.54
N GLN A 103 14.39 -7.63 11.57
CA GLN A 103 15.19 -7.46 10.35
C GLN A 103 15.64 -8.83 9.81
N THR A 104 15.35 -9.14 8.54
CA THR A 104 15.69 -10.43 7.92
C THR A 104 16.93 -10.36 7.04
N PHE A 105 17.23 -9.18 6.50
CA PHE A 105 18.47 -8.86 5.80
C PHE A 105 18.75 -7.35 5.84
N ALA A 106 20.01 -6.97 5.58
CA ALA A 106 20.44 -5.59 5.62
C ALA A 106 21.47 -5.28 4.53
N ASN A 107 21.46 -4.05 4.04
CA ASN A 107 22.46 -3.45 3.15
C ASN A 107 22.80 -4.28 1.92
N LEU A 108 21.79 -4.87 1.27
CA LEU A 108 21.97 -5.60 0.02
C LEU A 108 21.87 -4.67 -1.19
N THR A 109 22.43 -5.11 -2.33
CA THR A 109 22.30 -4.45 -3.64
C THR A 109 21.14 -5.00 -4.47
N GLY A 110 20.25 -5.78 -3.84
CA GLY A 110 19.04 -6.31 -4.43
C GLY A 110 17.84 -6.04 -3.55
N ALA A 111 16.73 -5.63 -4.14
CA ALA A 111 15.44 -5.51 -3.49
C ALA A 111 14.67 -6.84 -3.59
N THR A 112 13.73 -7.06 -2.67
CA THR A 112 12.85 -8.22 -2.68
C THR A 112 12.03 -8.25 -3.97
N GLN A 113 12.07 -9.39 -4.66
CA GLN A 113 11.26 -9.69 -5.82
C GLN A 113 10.50 -10.99 -5.58
N ALA A 114 9.22 -10.86 -5.23
CA ALA A 114 8.38 -11.99 -4.84
C ALA A 114 6.94 -11.86 -5.39
N GLY A 115 6.23 -12.99 -5.45
CA GLY A 115 4.91 -13.10 -6.07
C GLY A 115 3.75 -12.58 -5.21
N ASP A 116 3.97 -12.40 -3.91
CA ASP A 116 3.02 -11.90 -2.92
C ASP A 116 3.16 -10.38 -2.69
N TYR A 117 3.70 -9.69 -3.68
CA TYR A 117 3.75 -8.23 -3.76
C TYR A 117 2.36 -7.62 -3.55
N MET A 118 2.28 -6.60 -2.70
CA MET A 118 1.03 -5.90 -2.38
C MET A 118 0.97 -4.49 -2.96
N THR A 119 2.02 -3.69 -2.74
CA THR A 119 2.12 -2.29 -3.18
C THR A 119 3.56 -1.80 -2.98
N TYR A 120 3.91 -0.66 -3.59
CA TYR A 120 5.05 0.13 -3.14
C TYR A 120 4.75 1.62 -3.17
N GLY A 121 5.57 2.37 -2.44
CA GLY A 121 5.50 3.81 -2.30
C GLY A 121 6.88 4.39 -1.99
N LEU A 122 6.94 5.70 -1.86
CA LEU A 122 8.15 6.41 -1.44
C LEU A 122 8.01 6.91 -0.01
N VAL A 123 9.11 6.85 0.74
CA VAL A 123 9.16 7.31 2.14
C VAL A 123 10.48 7.98 2.46
N ASP A 124 10.50 8.77 3.54
CA ASP A 124 11.71 9.47 3.96
C ASP A 124 12.63 8.58 4.82
N THR A 125 12.06 7.63 5.57
CA THR A 125 12.81 6.81 6.54
C THR A 125 12.35 5.35 6.56
N ILE A 126 13.20 4.46 7.08
CA ILE A 126 12.84 3.05 7.35
C ILE A 126 11.62 2.97 8.30
N LYS A 127 11.57 3.84 9.29
CA LYS A 127 10.43 3.94 10.21
C LYS A 127 9.13 4.26 9.46
N ASP A 128 9.20 5.16 8.50
CA ASP A 128 8.05 5.50 7.66
C ASP A 128 7.64 4.32 6.77
N CYS A 129 8.59 3.53 6.26
CA CYS A 129 8.30 2.29 5.52
C CYS A 129 7.54 1.26 6.37
N LYS A 130 8.00 1.01 7.60
CA LYS A 130 7.30 0.13 8.56
C LYS A 130 5.92 0.67 8.92
N THR A 131 5.79 1.99 9.10
CA THR A 131 4.49 2.64 9.35
C THR A 131 3.55 2.47 8.15
N MET A 132 4.09 2.57 6.94
CA MET A 132 3.39 2.28 5.70
C MET A 132 2.88 0.83 5.66
N CYS A 133 3.70 -0.18 6.01
CA CYS A 133 3.24 -1.56 6.15
C CYS A 133 2.13 -1.72 7.19
N ASN A 134 2.22 -1.05 8.34
CA ASN A 134 1.17 -1.08 9.37
C ASN A 134 -0.19 -0.57 8.90
N SER A 135 -0.22 0.24 7.84
CA SER A 135 -1.43 0.86 7.30
C SER A 135 -2.11 0.05 6.20
N VAL A 136 -1.43 -0.98 5.69
CA VAL A 136 -1.91 -1.87 4.63
C VAL A 136 -2.36 -3.19 5.25
N ALA A 137 -3.65 -3.47 5.15
CA ALA A 137 -4.23 -4.71 5.68
C ALA A 137 -3.58 -5.93 5.02
N GLY A 138 -3.06 -6.85 5.84
CA GLY A 138 -2.37 -8.06 5.37
C GLY A 138 -0.87 -7.90 5.13
N CYS A 139 -0.31 -6.70 5.23
CA CYS A 139 1.15 -6.53 5.11
C CYS A 139 1.88 -7.25 6.24
N LYS A 140 2.81 -8.14 5.86
CA LYS A 140 3.69 -8.88 6.76
C LYS A 140 5.16 -8.59 6.56
N PHE A 141 5.54 -7.93 5.47
CA PHE A 141 6.93 -7.62 5.21
C PHE A 141 7.09 -6.30 4.49
N ALA A 142 8.14 -5.57 4.88
CA ALA A 142 8.55 -4.31 4.28
C ALA A 142 10.00 -4.41 3.81
N ASN A 143 10.26 -4.06 2.55
CA ASN A 143 11.60 -3.89 2.02
C ASN A 143 11.83 -2.42 1.68
N SER A 144 12.84 -1.82 2.32
CA SER A 144 13.26 -0.44 2.10
C SER A 144 14.59 -0.41 1.36
N TYR A 145 14.69 0.39 0.29
CA TYR A 145 15.92 0.49 -0.51
C TYR A 145 15.99 1.79 -1.29
N HIS A 146 17.18 2.15 -1.77
CA HIS A 146 17.36 3.22 -2.76
C HIS A 146 17.32 2.64 -4.16
N ASP A 147 16.46 3.22 -5.00
CA ASP A 147 16.33 2.93 -6.42
C ASP A 147 17.04 4.05 -7.19
N VAL A 148 18.37 3.96 -7.27
CA VAL A 148 19.20 5.07 -7.77
C VAL A 148 18.94 5.23 -9.26
N ASN A 149 18.71 6.47 -9.71
CA ASN A 149 18.22 6.85 -11.05
C ASN A 149 16.78 6.40 -11.35
N GLY A 150 16.25 5.41 -10.63
CA GLY A 150 14.87 4.97 -10.75
C GLY A 150 13.86 6.03 -10.28
N LYS A 151 12.58 5.78 -10.60
CA LYS A 151 11.42 6.55 -10.10
C LYS A 151 11.57 8.06 -10.31
N ASP A 152 11.87 8.44 -11.55
CA ASP A 152 12.11 9.83 -11.98
C ASP A 152 13.25 10.52 -11.21
N GLY A 153 14.30 9.76 -10.85
CA GLY A 153 15.48 10.27 -10.15
C GLY A 153 15.24 10.59 -8.67
N SER A 154 14.18 10.03 -8.07
CA SER A 154 13.86 10.26 -6.65
C SER A 154 15.01 9.80 -5.74
N THR A 155 15.39 10.63 -4.77
CA THR A 155 16.39 10.28 -3.75
C THR A 155 15.78 9.57 -2.53
N GLN A 156 14.47 9.34 -2.53
CA GLN A 156 13.76 8.74 -1.42
C GLN A 156 13.97 7.23 -1.33
N LEU A 157 13.66 6.68 -0.15
CA LEU A 157 13.57 5.24 0.00
C LEU A 157 12.32 4.75 -0.72
N THR A 158 12.51 3.78 -1.59
CA THR A 158 11.40 2.95 -2.06
C THR A 158 11.04 1.97 -0.96
N CYS A 159 9.75 1.89 -0.64
CA CYS A 159 9.19 0.96 0.32
C CYS A 159 8.24 0.00 -0.41
N SER A 160 8.64 -1.25 -0.61
CA SER A 160 7.80 -2.30 -1.17
C SER A 160 7.26 -3.22 -0.07
N LEU A 161 5.98 -3.59 -0.20
CA LEU A 161 5.23 -4.36 0.80
C LEU A 161 4.79 -5.71 0.27
N PHE A 162 4.83 -6.72 1.13
CA PHE A 162 4.53 -8.11 0.79
C PHE A 162 3.66 -8.77 1.87
N ALA A 163 2.90 -9.79 1.46
CA ALA A 163 1.95 -10.50 2.30
C ALA A 163 2.59 -11.59 3.18
N THR A 164 3.85 -11.96 2.90
CA THR A 164 4.64 -12.93 3.66
C THR A 164 6.04 -12.40 3.96
N CYS A 165 6.73 -13.02 4.92
CA CYS A 165 8.09 -12.62 5.27
C CYS A 165 9.12 -13.19 4.29
N HIS A 166 10.10 -12.35 3.92
CA HIS A 166 11.16 -12.68 2.98
C HIS A 166 12.53 -12.63 3.62
N THR A 167 13.49 -13.29 2.97
CA THR A 167 14.90 -13.31 3.38
C THR A 167 15.80 -12.78 2.26
N ALA A 168 17.11 -12.75 2.51
CA ALA A 168 18.09 -12.36 1.50
C ALA A 168 18.01 -13.17 0.20
N SER A 169 17.44 -14.39 0.21
CA SER A 169 17.24 -15.18 -1.02
C SER A 169 16.32 -14.52 -2.05
N ASP A 170 15.40 -13.69 -1.58
CA ASP A 170 14.40 -13.03 -2.43
C ASP A 170 14.88 -11.66 -2.92
N ALA A 171 15.99 -11.16 -2.38
CA ALA A 171 16.61 -9.87 -2.69
C ALA A 171 17.34 -9.90 -4.05
N THR A 172 16.59 -10.18 -5.12
CA THR A 172 17.11 -10.47 -6.46
C THR A 172 16.84 -9.35 -7.48
N ASN A 173 16.02 -8.35 -7.16
CA ASN A 173 15.84 -7.17 -8.01
C ASN A 173 17.03 -6.21 -7.83
N THR A 174 17.99 -6.25 -8.74
CA THR A 174 19.18 -5.38 -8.71
C THR A 174 19.00 -4.07 -9.48
N GLY A 175 17.82 -3.80 -10.04
CA GLY A 175 17.58 -2.73 -11.02
C GLY A 175 17.93 -3.18 -12.43
N GLY A 176 18.36 -2.24 -13.29
CA GLY A 176 18.75 -2.48 -14.67
C GLY A 176 17.74 -1.97 -15.70
N GLN A 177 16.70 -1.25 -15.27
CA GLN A 177 15.73 -0.61 -16.13
C GLN A 177 16.31 0.71 -16.69
N THR A 178 16.16 0.91 -18.00
CA THR A 178 16.47 2.18 -18.64
C THR A 178 15.42 3.24 -18.33
N GLN A 179 15.87 4.37 -17.81
CA GLN A 179 15.05 5.51 -17.44
C GLN A 179 14.82 6.45 -18.64
N PRO A 180 13.84 7.38 -18.57
CA PRO A 180 13.56 8.30 -19.68
C PRO A 180 14.74 9.17 -20.13
N ASP A 181 15.69 9.45 -19.24
CA ASP A 181 16.91 10.20 -19.52
C ASP A 181 18.07 9.34 -20.06
N GLY A 182 17.84 8.03 -20.26
CA GLY A 182 18.82 7.07 -20.75
C GLY A 182 19.74 6.49 -19.67
N SER A 183 19.62 6.94 -18.41
CA SER A 183 20.33 6.31 -17.28
C SER A 183 19.80 4.89 -17.01
N ILE A 184 20.63 4.08 -16.36
CA ILE A 184 20.25 2.76 -15.86
C ILE A 184 20.10 2.87 -14.35
N ASP A 185 18.99 2.35 -13.82
CA ASP A 185 18.78 2.30 -12.38
C ASP A 185 19.50 1.11 -11.73
N TYR A 186 19.72 1.22 -10.42
CA TYR A 186 20.31 0.15 -9.63
C TYR A 186 19.91 0.28 -8.16
N ILE A 187 19.82 -0.87 -7.49
CA ILE A 187 19.40 -0.93 -6.10
C ILE A 187 20.59 -0.84 -5.14
N THR A 188 20.44 -0.03 -4.09
CA THR A 188 21.40 0.03 -2.98
C THR A 188 20.70 0.10 -1.64
N SER A 189 21.44 -0.21 -0.56
CA SER A 189 20.99 -0.06 0.83
C SER A 189 19.65 -0.76 1.09
N SER A 190 19.49 -1.98 0.56
CA SER A 190 18.25 -2.76 0.68
C SER A 190 18.19 -3.51 2.00
N ASP A 191 17.17 -3.20 2.79
CA ASP A 191 16.89 -3.79 4.10
C ASP A 191 15.50 -4.45 4.11
N GLY A 192 15.39 -5.62 4.75
CA GLY A 192 14.16 -6.40 4.86
C GLY A 192 13.66 -6.51 6.29
N TRP A 193 12.35 -6.32 6.49
CA TRP A 193 11.70 -6.28 7.81
C TRP A 193 10.44 -7.15 7.84
N CYS A 194 10.50 -8.27 8.55
CA CYS A 194 9.36 -9.14 8.83
C CYS A 194 8.57 -8.62 10.02
N LYS A 195 7.25 -8.51 9.88
CA LYS A 195 6.34 -8.07 10.92
C LYS A 195 5.85 -9.26 11.75
N ASP A 196 5.95 -9.12 13.07
CA ASP A 196 5.50 -10.13 14.04
C ASP A 196 3.99 -10.49 13.85
#